data_AF-A0A8K0CA83-F1
#
_entry.id   AF-A0A8K0CA83-F1
#
_cell.length_a   1.000
_cell.length_b   1.000
_cell.length_c   1.000
_cell.angle_alpha   90.00
_cell.angle_beta   90.00
_cell.angle_gamma   90.00
#
_symmetry.space_group_name_H-M   'P 1'
#
loop_
_entity.id
_entity.type
_entity.pdbx_description
1 polymer ?
#
loop_
_entity_poly.entity_id
_entity_poly.type
_entity_poly.pdbx_seq_one_letter_code
_entity_poly.pdbx_strand_id
1 'polypeptide(L)'
;MHWDLIKYFRENKIVQLLLNLSFALPFLLVILWIKPVSRNYLTVRKFSGMSEPLLEPHTFEAVRLIAVIVTMVIKLLLTPWYLQAYLDMAYHRIEEQKKEAGRITNIDLQKRIAAVFYYLCVATLQYVVPIIICLYLTFMYKTLGGYSWNGMLFDDESCAVDSAPDISDTDETNKSIIKSAQEFHMAVESLKSVFTATVFRGLLGFGIWWCCFLYFATTSTGMVYQSYFTRS
;
A
#
# COMPACT_ATOMS: atom_id res chain seq x y z
N MET A 1 3.83 19.19 5.08
CA MET A 1 3.44 18.90 3.69
C MET A 1 1.92 18.86 3.51
N HIS A 2 1.18 17.93 4.13
CA HIS A 2 -0.28 17.86 3.94
C HIS A 2 -1.01 19.16 4.34
N TRP A 3 -0.63 19.74 5.48
CA TRP A 3 -1.14 21.04 5.94
C TRP A 3 -0.82 22.19 4.98
N ASP A 4 0.36 22.17 4.35
CA ASP A 4 0.80 23.19 3.41
C ASP A 4 -0.02 23.14 2.12
N LEU A 5 -0.37 21.94 1.63
CA LEU A 5 -1.28 21.80 0.50
C LEU A 5 -2.71 22.26 0.82
N ILE A 6 -3.23 21.96 2.02
CA ILE A 6 -4.55 22.45 2.42
C ILE A 6 -4.59 23.97 2.40
N LYS A 7 -3.50 24.62 2.83
CA LYS A 7 -3.37 26.08 2.79
C LYS A 7 -3.21 26.60 1.35
N TYR A 8 -2.44 25.90 0.51
CA TYR A 8 -2.20 26.29 -0.89
C TYR A 8 -3.46 26.16 -1.75
N PHE A 9 -4.22 25.08 -1.61
CA PHE A 9 -5.45 24.82 -2.39
C PHE A 9 -6.73 25.29 -1.68
N ARG A 10 -6.65 26.30 -0.80
CA ARG A 10 -7.79 26.78 -0.02
C ARG A 10 -8.97 27.24 -0.87
N GLU A 11 -8.71 27.68 -2.10
CA GLU A 11 -9.75 28.14 -3.04
C GLU A 11 -10.47 26.97 -3.75
N ASN A 12 -9.79 25.83 -3.95
CA ASN A 12 -10.33 24.68 -4.66
C ASN A 12 -10.88 23.62 -3.68
N LYS A 13 -12.18 23.75 -3.35
CA LYS A 13 -12.88 22.85 -2.40
C LYS A 13 -12.81 21.36 -2.79
N ILE A 14 -12.81 21.04 -4.09
CA ILE A 14 -12.72 19.65 -4.58
C ILE A 14 -11.35 19.05 -4.25
N VAL A 15 -10.28 19.79 -4.49
CA VAL A 15 -8.91 19.36 -4.20
C VAL A 15 -8.72 19.20 -2.69
N GLN A 16 -9.25 20.13 -1.90
CA GLN A 16 -9.23 20.03 -0.45
C GLN A 16 -9.97 18.78 0.07
N LEU A 17 -11.15 18.47 -0.48
CA LEU A 17 -11.89 17.27 -0.13
C LEU A 17 -11.11 16.00 -0.53
N LEU A 18 -10.51 15.98 -1.72
CA LEU A 18 -9.70 14.85 -2.19
C LEU A 18 -8.47 14.62 -1.31
N LEU A 19 -7.83 15.68 -0.83
CA LEU A 19 -6.71 15.59 0.11
C LEU A 19 -7.15 15.01 1.45
N ASN A 20 -8.21 15.54 2.04
CA ASN A 20 -8.76 15.05 3.31
C ASN A 20 -9.19 13.58 3.18
N LEU A 21 -9.81 13.22 2.06
CA LEU A 21 -10.18 11.84 1.76
C LEU A 21 -8.94 10.96 1.66
N SER A 22 -7.91 11.39 0.93
CA SER A 22 -6.63 10.67 0.85
C SER A 22 -6.01 10.46 2.23
N PHE A 23 -6.11 11.42 3.15
CA PHE A 23 -5.65 11.25 4.52
C PHE A 23 -6.47 10.20 5.30
N ALA A 24 -7.80 10.21 5.17
CA ALA A 24 -8.71 9.31 5.88
C ALA A 24 -8.72 7.86 5.33
N LEU A 25 -8.46 7.67 4.03
CA LEU A 25 -8.59 6.37 3.37
C LEU A 25 -7.74 5.24 4.01
N PRO A 26 -6.45 5.41 4.34
CA PRO A 26 -5.66 4.39 5.04
C PRO A 26 -6.29 3.97 6.37
N PHE A 27 -6.91 4.90 7.11
CA PHE A 27 -7.61 4.60 8.36
C PHE A 27 -8.90 3.81 8.12
N LEU A 28 -9.68 4.17 7.10
CA LEU A 28 -10.86 3.40 6.70
C LEU A 28 -10.49 1.96 6.30
N LEU A 29 -9.37 1.76 5.60
CA LEU A 29 -8.87 0.43 5.27
C LEU A 29 -8.47 -0.40 6.50
N VAL A 30 -7.83 0.24 7.50
CA VAL A 30 -7.51 -0.40 8.78
C VAL A 30 -8.78 -0.88 9.49
N ILE A 31 -9.82 -0.04 9.52
CA ILE A 31 -11.13 -0.41 10.10
C ILE A 31 -11.77 -1.55 9.31
N LEU A 32 -11.70 -1.50 7.98
CA LEU A 32 -12.27 -2.51 7.09
C LEU A 32 -11.67 -3.91 7.32
N TRP A 33 -10.44 -4.00 7.84
CA TRP A 33 -9.79 -5.28 8.19
C TRP A 33 -10.15 -5.81 9.58
N ILE A 34 -10.78 -5.00 10.44
CA ILE A 34 -11.20 -5.41 11.79
C ILE A 34 -12.50 -6.22 11.67
N LYS A 35 -12.37 -7.55 11.77
CA LYS A 35 -13.48 -8.53 11.65
C LYS A 35 -14.80 -8.14 12.37
N PRO A 36 -14.79 -7.69 13.65
CA PRO A 36 -16.05 -7.32 14.31
C PRO A 36 -16.68 -6.04 13.77
N VAL A 37 -15.90 -5.13 13.19
CA VAL A 37 -16.39 -3.82 12.73
C VAL A 37 -16.91 -3.89 11.30
N SER A 38 -16.22 -4.61 10.42
CA SER A 38 -16.59 -4.67 9.00
C SER A 38 -17.40 -5.90 8.66
N ARG A 39 -16.82 -7.10 8.86
CA ARG A 39 -17.42 -8.37 8.44
C ARG A 39 -18.72 -8.64 9.20
N ASN A 40 -18.69 -8.62 10.53
CA ASN A 40 -19.89 -8.93 11.32
C ASN A 40 -21.00 -7.88 11.12
N TYR A 41 -20.64 -6.62 10.89
CA TYR A 41 -21.61 -5.55 10.70
C TYR A 41 -22.25 -5.55 9.30
N LEU A 42 -21.49 -5.88 8.26
CA LEU A 42 -21.95 -5.83 6.86
C LEU A 42 -22.55 -7.15 6.38
N THR A 43 -22.08 -8.31 6.87
CA THR A 43 -22.52 -9.62 6.38
C THR A 43 -23.51 -10.32 7.30
N VAL A 44 -23.58 -9.95 8.59
CA VAL A 44 -24.45 -10.65 9.58
C VAL A 44 -25.62 -9.77 10.05
N ARG A 45 -25.43 -8.45 10.15
CA ARG A 45 -26.50 -7.56 10.63
C ARG A 45 -27.54 -7.30 9.53
N LYS A 46 -28.78 -7.72 9.78
CA LYS A 46 -29.94 -7.32 8.98
C LYS A 46 -30.38 -5.92 9.40
N PHE A 47 -30.41 -4.98 8.46
CA PHE A 47 -30.93 -3.64 8.72
C PHE A 47 -32.46 -3.66 8.69
N SER A 48 -33.10 -2.84 9.53
CA SER A 48 -34.56 -2.78 9.62
C SER A 48 -35.14 -2.42 8.25
N GLY A 49 -35.93 -3.34 7.67
CA GLY A 49 -36.52 -3.19 6.33
C GLY A 49 -35.90 -4.05 5.22
N MET A 50 -34.85 -4.83 5.49
CA MET A 50 -34.20 -5.72 4.50
C MET A 50 -34.26 -7.18 4.95
N SER A 51 -34.68 -8.10 4.08
CA SER A 51 -34.80 -9.54 4.35
C SER A 51 -33.45 -10.27 4.34
N GLU A 52 -32.48 -9.71 3.61
CA GLU A 52 -31.15 -10.26 3.34
C GLU A 52 -30.03 -9.38 3.90
N PRO A 53 -28.84 -9.95 4.21
CA PRO A 53 -27.67 -9.18 4.58
C PRO A 53 -27.19 -8.27 3.43
N LEU A 54 -26.58 -7.13 3.77
CA LEU A 54 -26.13 -6.10 2.80
C LEU A 54 -25.10 -6.62 1.79
N LEU A 55 -24.25 -7.55 2.21
CA LEU A 55 -23.16 -8.06 1.37
C LEU A 55 -22.90 -9.54 1.66
N GLU A 56 -22.78 -10.32 0.59
CA GLU A 56 -22.33 -11.71 0.67
C GLU A 56 -20.84 -11.78 1.07
N PRO A 57 -20.38 -12.81 1.81
CA PRO A 57 -18.99 -12.91 2.24
C PRO A 57 -17.97 -12.86 1.10
N HIS A 58 -18.30 -13.40 -0.08
CA HIS A 58 -17.43 -13.36 -1.25
C HIS A 58 -17.30 -11.93 -1.81
N THR A 59 -18.42 -11.23 -1.95
CA THR A 59 -18.48 -9.84 -2.43
C THR A 59 -17.76 -8.88 -1.47
N PHE A 60 -17.84 -9.13 -0.16
CA PHE A 60 -17.11 -8.35 0.84
C PHE A 60 -15.59 -8.39 0.64
N GLU A 61 -15.03 -9.57 0.38
CA GLU A 61 -13.60 -9.73 0.15
C GLU A 61 -13.15 -9.02 -1.14
N ALA A 62 -13.94 -9.08 -2.21
CA ALA A 62 -13.68 -8.36 -3.46
C ALA A 62 -13.72 -6.83 -3.28
N VAL A 63 -14.76 -6.31 -2.62
CA VAL A 63 -14.89 -4.88 -2.31
C VAL A 63 -13.71 -4.41 -1.47
N ARG A 64 -13.25 -5.21 -0.49
CA ARG A 64 -12.08 -4.88 0.31
C ARG A 64 -10.82 -4.72 -0.53
N LEU A 65 -10.58 -5.64 -1.48
CA LEU A 65 -9.41 -5.56 -2.37
C LEU A 65 -9.50 -4.36 -3.31
N ILE A 66 -10.69 -4.07 -3.87
CA ILE A 66 -10.91 -2.89 -4.72
C ILE A 66 -10.65 -1.61 -3.91
N ALA A 67 -11.13 -1.54 -2.67
CA ALA A 67 -10.92 -0.37 -1.81
C ALA A 67 -9.43 -0.10 -1.56
N VAL A 68 -8.61 -1.14 -1.37
CA VAL A 68 -7.15 -0.99 -1.25
C VAL A 68 -6.54 -0.45 -2.54
N ILE A 69 -6.88 -1.04 -3.69
CA ILE A 69 -6.35 -0.62 -5.00
C ILE A 69 -6.72 0.84 -5.29
N VAL A 70 -8.00 1.20 -5.14
CA VAL A 70 -8.49 2.57 -5.36
C VAL A 70 -7.78 3.56 -4.45
N THR A 71 -7.57 3.20 -3.17
CA THR A 71 -6.84 4.06 -2.24
C THR A 71 -5.40 4.29 -2.69
N MET A 72 -4.70 3.24 -3.11
CA MET A 72 -3.32 3.33 -3.60
C MET A 72 -3.22 4.14 -4.89
N VAL A 73 -4.18 4.00 -5.81
CA VAL A 73 -4.25 4.81 -7.05
C VAL A 73 -4.48 6.29 -6.72
N ILE A 74 -5.44 6.61 -5.86
CA ILE A 74 -5.67 7.98 -5.40
C ILE A 74 -4.38 8.55 -4.79
N LYS A 75 -3.69 7.79 -3.91
CA LYS A 75 -2.41 8.22 -3.32
C LYS A 75 -1.34 8.49 -4.38
N LEU A 76 -1.23 7.64 -5.39
CA LEU A 76 -0.27 7.83 -6.47
C LEU A 76 -0.55 9.12 -7.25
N LEU A 77 -1.83 9.39 -7.56
CA LEU A 77 -2.24 10.61 -8.26
C LEU A 77 -1.99 11.88 -7.44
N LEU A 78 -2.10 11.82 -6.11
CA LEU A 78 -1.79 12.98 -5.25
C LEU A 78 -0.29 13.16 -4.98
N THR A 79 0.53 12.12 -5.14
CA THR A 79 1.99 12.17 -4.90
C THR A 79 2.69 13.34 -5.62
N PRO A 80 2.46 13.63 -6.92
CA PRO A 80 3.07 14.79 -7.57
C PRO A 80 2.69 16.13 -6.91
N TRP A 81 1.45 16.27 -6.42
CA TRP A 81 1.04 17.49 -5.71
C TRP A 81 1.75 17.62 -4.35
N TYR A 82 1.92 16.51 -3.63
CA TYR A 82 2.73 16.49 -2.41
C TYR A 82 4.18 16.91 -2.65
N LEU A 83 4.75 16.44 -3.76
CA LEU A 83 6.11 16.80 -4.15
C LEU A 83 6.22 18.29 -4.53
N GLN A 84 5.25 18.82 -5.28
CA GLN A 84 5.24 20.24 -5.66
C GLN A 84 5.22 21.15 -4.43
N ALA A 85 4.35 20.86 -3.45
CA ALA A 85 4.31 21.64 -2.21
C ALA A 85 5.61 21.54 -1.40
N TYR A 86 6.34 20.43 -1.52
CA TYR A 86 7.66 20.30 -0.92
C TYR A 86 8.69 21.23 -1.58
N LEU A 87 8.72 21.32 -2.91
CA LEU A 87 9.57 22.28 -3.62
C LEU A 87 9.20 23.72 -3.24
N ASP A 88 7.91 24.05 -3.22
CA ASP A 88 7.44 25.41 -2.92
C ASP A 88 7.80 25.83 -1.48
N MET A 89 7.72 24.90 -0.53
CA MET A 89 8.17 25.13 0.85
C MET A 89 9.69 25.42 0.89
N ALA A 90 10.49 24.67 0.14
CA ALA A 90 11.93 24.91 0.07
C ALA A 90 12.26 26.26 -0.59
N TYR A 91 11.53 26.64 -1.63
CA TYR A 91 11.66 27.94 -2.28
C TYR A 91 11.38 29.09 -1.31
N HIS A 92 10.28 29.04 -0.56
CA HIS A 92 9.94 30.06 0.43
C HIS A 92 10.99 30.17 1.55
N ARG A 93 11.50 29.05 2.07
CA ARG A 93 12.55 29.06 3.09
C ARG A 93 13.84 29.72 2.59
N ILE A 94 14.18 29.53 1.31
CA ILE A 94 15.34 30.19 0.70
C ILE A 94 15.08 31.70 0.57
N GLU A 95 13.87 32.10 0.19
CA GLU A 95 13.49 33.51 0.06
C GLU A 95 13.44 34.24 1.42
N GLU A 96 13.00 33.57 2.48
CA GLU A 96 13.08 34.08 3.85
C GLU A 96 14.53 34.25 4.32
N GLN A 97 15.41 33.29 4.01
CA GLN A 97 16.85 33.40 4.33
C GLN A 97 17.54 34.58 3.64
N LYS A 98 17.05 35.03 2.47
CA LYS A 98 17.57 36.24 1.82
C LYS A 98 17.22 37.53 2.57
N LYS A 99 16.15 37.52 3.38
CA LYS A 99 15.68 38.68 4.15
C LYS A 99 16.41 38.82 5.49
N GLU A 100 16.99 37.74 5.99
CA GLU A 100 17.84 37.76 7.19
C GLU A 100 19.18 38.44 6.86
N ALA A 101 19.61 39.40 7.69
CA ALA A 101 20.86 40.11 7.50
C ALA A 101 22.06 39.20 7.80
N GLY A 102 22.49 38.43 6.79
CA GLY A 102 23.64 37.54 6.87
C GLY A 102 24.42 37.53 5.55
N ARG A 103 25.76 37.59 5.63
CA ARG A 103 26.63 37.47 4.45
C ARG A 103 26.70 36.02 4.01
N ILE A 104 25.72 35.56 3.22
CA ILE A 104 25.72 34.23 2.61
C ILE A 104 26.50 34.28 1.28
N THR A 105 27.43 33.35 1.11
CA THR A 105 28.18 33.19 -0.14
C THR A 105 27.30 32.50 -1.20
N ASN A 106 27.43 32.88 -2.48
CA ASN A 106 26.71 32.23 -3.59
C ASN A 106 26.92 30.70 -3.64
N ILE A 107 28.11 30.22 -3.23
CA ILE A 107 28.45 28.79 -3.16
C ILE A 107 27.59 28.07 -2.11
N ASP A 108 27.40 28.67 -0.93
CA ASP A 108 26.58 28.10 0.14
C ASP A 108 25.11 28.03 -0.26
N LEU A 109 24.62 29.04 -0.99
CA LEU A 109 23.27 29.05 -1.55
C LEU A 109 23.08 27.92 -2.56
N GLN A 110 24.00 27.77 -3.53
CA GLN A 110 23.95 26.69 -4.51
C GLN A 110 23.98 25.31 -3.85
N LYS A 111 24.82 25.12 -2.82
CA LYS A 111 24.90 23.87 -2.07
C LYS A 111 23.59 23.54 -1.35
N ARG A 112 22.92 24.54 -0.76
CA ARG A 112 21.60 24.37 -0.13
C ARG A 112 20.53 23.96 -1.14
N ILE A 113 20.48 24.64 -2.29
CA ILE A 113 19.53 24.32 -3.37
C ILE A 113 19.74 22.88 -3.85
N ALA A 114 21.00 22.50 -4.14
CA ALA A 114 21.32 21.14 -4.57
C ALA A 114 20.91 20.09 -3.52
N ALA A 115 21.14 20.35 -2.24
CA ALA A 115 20.76 19.44 -1.16
C ALA A 115 19.24 19.18 -1.10
N VAL A 116 18.41 20.22 -1.36
CA VAL A 116 16.95 20.06 -1.44
C VAL A 116 16.56 19.12 -2.58
N PHE A 117 17.15 19.27 -3.77
CA PHE A 117 16.86 18.40 -4.91
C PHE A 117 17.27 16.95 -4.67
N TYR A 118 18.43 16.72 -4.05
CA TYR A 118 18.84 15.36 -3.67
C TYR A 118 17.87 14.73 -2.65
N TYR A 119 17.43 15.50 -1.67
CA TYR A 119 16.47 15.01 -0.66
C TYR A 119 15.07 14.78 -1.24
N LEU A 120 14.68 15.54 -2.27
CA LEU A 120 13.40 15.35 -2.96
C LEU A 120 13.26 13.95 -3.57
N CYS A 121 14.35 13.38 -4.11
CA CYS A 121 14.33 12.00 -4.61
C CYS A 121 14.03 11.01 -3.47
N VAL A 122 14.65 11.21 -2.30
CA VAL A 122 14.41 10.38 -1.11
C VAL A 122 12.96 10.52 -0.65
N ALA A 123 12.44 11.74 -0.59
CA ALA A 123 11.05 12.00 -0.25
C ALA A 123 10.09 11.31 -1.23
N THR A 124 10.38 11.36 -2.54
CA THR A 124 9.57 10.69 -3.58
C THR A 124 9.54 9.18 -3.36
N LEU A 125 10.70 8.56 -3.13
CA LEU A 125 10.78 7.14 -2.82
C LEU A 125 9.98 6.79 -1.56
N GLN A 126 10.03 7.62 -0.52
CA GLN A 126 9.28 7.40 0.71
C GLN A 126 7.76 7.39 0.49
N TYR A 127 7.24 8.16 -0.46
CA TYR A 127 5.81 8.13 -0.81
C TYR A 127 5.44 6.98 -1.75
N VAL A 128 6.32 6.65 -2.71
CA VAL A 128 6.04 5.65 -3.75
C VAL A 128 6.22 4.21 -3.24
N VAL A 129 7.25 3.94 -2.43
CA VAL A 129 7.57 2.59 -1.96
C VAL A 129 6.41 1.94 -1.19
N PRO A 130 5.76 2.60 -0.21
CA PRO A 130 4.62 2.00 0.48
C PRO A 130 3.44 1.70 -0.45
N ILE A 131 3.22 2.52 -1.48
CA ILE A 131 2.15 2.31 -2.47
C ILE A 131 2.44 1.03 -3.27
N ILE A 132 3.66 0.87 -3.77
CA ILE A 132 4.08 -0.31 -4.53
C ILE A 132 3.96 -1.57 -3.67
N ILE A 133 4.46 -1.53 -2.42
CA ILE A 133 4.39 -2.68 -1.49
C ILE A 133 2.93 -3.07 -1.22
N CYS A 134 2.06 -2.10 -0.93
CA CYS A 134 0.63 -2.37 -0.72
C CYS A 134 -0.04 -2.99 -1.95
N LEU A 135 0.23 -2.49 -3.15
CA LEU A 135 -0.30 -3.04 -4.40
C LEU A 135 0.21 -4.46 -4.64
N TYR A 136 1.52 -4.70 -4.45
CA TYR A 136 2.12 -6.02 -4.58
C TYR A 136 1.49 -7.02 -3.62
N LEU A 137 1.38 -6.67 -2.34
CA LEU A 137 0.71 -7.52 -1.34
C LEU A 137 -0.76 -7.77 -1.68
N THR A 138 -1.46 -6.80 -2.26
CA THR A 138 -2.86 -6.95 -2.68
C THR A 138 -3.01 -7.91 -3.86
N PHE A 139 -2.15 -7.81 -4.87
CA PHE A 139 -2.16 -8.75 -6.00
C PHE A 139 -1.71 -10.15 -5.60
N MET A 140 -0.75 -10.25 -4.68
CA MET A 140 -0.31 -11.52 -4.11
C MET A 140 -1.40 -12.16 -3.25
N TYR A 141 -2.12 -11.34 -2.46
CA TYR A 141 -3.28 -11.78 -1.68
C TYR A 141 -4.37 -12.36 -2.58
N LYS A 142 -4.63 -11.71 -3.71
CA LYS A 142 -5.61 -12.20 -4.70
C LYS A 142 -5.17 -13.54 -5.31
N THR A 143 -3.95 -13.61 -5.84
CA THR A 143 -3.45 -14.76 -6.61
C THR A 143 -3.23 -15.99 -5.73
N LEU A 144 -2.59 -15.85 -4.57
CA LEU A 144 -2.33 -16.97 -3.66
C LEU A 144 -3.51 -17.27 -2.73
N GLY A 145 -4.39 -16.29 -2.51
CA GLY A 145 -5.61 -16.46 -1.72
C GLY A 145 -6.75 -17.12 -2.48
N GLY A 146 -6.60 -17.44 -3.77
CA GLY A 146 -7.65 -18.07 -4.57
C GLY A 146 -8.91 -17.21 -4.71
N TYR A 147 -8.77 -15.88 -4.68
CA TYR A 147 -9.89 -14.96 -4.92
C TYR A 147 -9.98 -14.63 -6.40
N SER A 148 -11.14 -14.85 -6.99
CA SER A 148 -11.41 -14.47 -8.37
C SER A 148 -12.18 -13.15 -8.42
N TRP A 149 -11.80 -12.27 -9.35
CA TRP A 149 -12.67 -11.13 -9.71
C TRP A 149 -13.90 -11.61 -10.49
N ASN A 150 -13.80 -12.78 -11.13
CA ASN A 150 -14.83 -13.33 -12.00
C ASN A 150 -16.03 -13.90 -11.25
N GLY A 151 -15.98 -14.14 -9.94
CA GLY A 151 -17.19 -14.48 -9.17
C GLY A 151 -18.27 -13.39 -9.18
N MET A 152 -17.98 -12.21 -9.74
CA MET A 152 -18.96 -11.15 -10.00
C MET A 152 -19.45 -11.08 -11.46
N LEU A 153 -18.79 -11.74 -12.43
CA LEU A 153 -19.12 -11.58 -13.86
C LEU A 153 -19.12 -12.87 -14.69
N PHE A 154 -18.34 -13.89 -14.35
CA PHE A 154 -18.28 -15.16 -15.07
C PHE A 154 -17.98 -16.28 -14.07
N ASP A 155 -19.01 -17.05 -13.74
CA ASP A 155 -18.81 -18.38 -13.19
C ASP A 155 -18.12 -19.18 -14.28
N ASP A 156 -16.87 -19.61 -14.08
CA ASP A 156 -16.36 -20.73 -14.85
C ASP A 156 -15.14 -21.38 -14.22
N GLU A 157 -15.20 -22.70 -14.36
CA GLU A 157 -14.42 -23.77 -13.77
C GLU A 157 -12.95 -23.79 -14.20
N SER A 158 -12.11 -24.21 -13.26
CA SER A 158 -10.95 -25.09 -13.44
C SER A 158 -9.82 -24.69 -14.40
N CYS A 159 -8.59 -24.80 -13.91
CA CYS A 159 -7.49 -25.40 -14.66
C CYS A 159 -6.38 -25.78 -13.67
N ALA A 160 -6.40 -27.04 -13.23
CA ALA A 160 -5.25 -27.69 -12.62
C ALA A 160 -4.26 -27.99 -13.74
N VAL A 161 -3.12 -27.30 -13.75
CA VAL A 161 -1.99 -27.66 -14.62
C VAL A 161 -1.19 -28.71 -13.88
N ASP A 162 -1.62 -29.96 -13.98
CA ASP A 162 -0.75 -31.12 -13.75
C ASP A 162 -0.14 -31.49 -15.10
N SER A 163 1.17 -31.29 -15.22
CA SER A 163 1.99 -31.91 -16.25
C SER A 163 3.39 -32.05 -15.69
N ALA A 164 3.61 -33.16 -14.98
CA ALA A 164 4.94 -33.62 -14.63
C ALA A 164 5.65 -34.11 -15.90
N PRO A 165 6.89 -33.68 -16.19
CA PRO A 165 7.69 -34.33 -17.21
C PRO A 165 8.38 -35.56 -16.59
N ASP A 166 8.13 -36.70 -17.22
CA ASP A 166 8.83 -37.96 -17.01
C ASP A 166 10.25 -37.84 -17.60
N ILE A 167 11.30 -38.04 -16.79
CA ILE A 167 12.68 -38.11 -17.27
C ILE A 167 13.39 -39.30 -16.62
N SER A 168 13.65 -40.30 -17.45
CA SER A 168 14.42 -41.51 -17.20
C SER A 168 15.95 -41.26 -17.13
N ASP A 169 16.59 -42.02 -16.23
CA ASP A 169 18.03 -42.27 -15.95
C ASP A 169 19.05 -41.94 -17.07
N THR A 170 20.29 -41.46 -16.84
CA THR A 170 21.35 -42.03 -15.99
C THR A 170 22.60 -41.10 -16.01
N ASP A 171 23.25 -40.80 -14.86
CA ASP A 171 24.73 -40.71 -14.75
C ASP A 171 25.18 -40.73 -13.27
N GLU A 172 26.11 -41.61 -12.90
CA GLU A 172 26.36 -42.00 -11.49
C GLU A 172 27.09 -40.95 -10.64
N THR A 173 27.78 -39.98 -11.26
CA THR A 173 28.38 -38.85 -10.51
C THR A 173 27.37 -37.74 -10.24
N ASN A 174 26.27 -37.70 -10.99
CA ASN A 174 25.14 -36.80 -10.76
C ASN A 174 24.16 -37.35 -9.72
N LYS A 175 24.30 -38.60 -9.24
CA LYS A 175 23.38 -39.19 -8.24
C LYS A 175 23.36 -38.43 -6.91
N SER A 176 24.46 -37.81 -6.47
CA SER A 176 24.46 -37.01 -5.24
C SER A 176 23.72 -35.68 -5.44
N ILE A 177 23.99 -34.98 -6.55
CA ILE A 177 23.34 -33.71 -6.90
C ILE A 177 21.85 -33.94 -7.21
N ILE A 178 21.51 -35.00 -7.93
CA ILE A 178 20.12 -35.40 -8.24
C ILE A 178 19.39 -35.81 -6.96
N LYS A 179 20.01 -36.59 -6.06
CA LYS A 179 19.40 -36.91 -4.76
C LYS A 179 19.20 -35.67 -3.90
N SER A 180 20.18 -34.76 -3.82
CA SER A 180 20.01 -33.49 -3.10
C SER A 180 18.95 -32.59 -3.74
N ALA A 181 18.87 -32.56 -5.07
CA ALA A 181 17.81 -31.84 -5.78
C ALA A 181 16.42 -32.47 -5.55
N GLN A 182 16.35 -33.79 -5.45
CA GLN A 182 15.11 -34.53 -5.20
C GLN A 182 14.67 -34.41 -3.72
N GLU A 183 15.61 -34.45 -2.78
CA GLU A 183 15.37 -34.13 -1.36
C GLU A 183 14.94 -32.67 -1.19
N PHE A 184 15.56 -31.74 -1.90
CA PHE A 184 15.15 -30.34 -1.93
C PHE A 184 13.76 -30.19 -2.57
N HIS A 185 13.46 -30.92 -3.64
CA HIS A 185 12.13 -30.92 -4.26
C HIS A 185 11.07 -31.43 -3.30
N MET A 186 11.33 -32.55 -2.61
CA MET A 186 10.42 -33.09 -1.59
C MET A 186 10.25 -32.13 -0.40
N ALA A 187 11.32 -31.45 0.04
CA ALA A 187 11.26 -30.44 1.09
C ALA A 187 10.47 -29.19 0.64
N VAL A 188 10.66 -28.75 -0.60
CA VAL A 188 9.91 -27.64 -1.21
C VAL A 188 8.44 -28.00 -1.38
N GLU A 189 8.14 -29.24 -1.77
CA GLU A 189 6.77 -29.75 -1.92
C GLU A 189 6.07 -29.88 -0.56
N SER A 190 6.78 -30.39 0.45
CA SER A 190 6.32 -30.38 1.84
C SER A 190 6.03 -28.96 2.34
N LEU A 191 6.93 -28.01 2.07
CA LEU A 191 6.76 -26.60 2.42
C LEU A 191 5.56 -25.97 1.68
N LYS A 192 5.37 -26.30 0.40
CA LYS A 192 4.22 -25.87 -0.40
C LYS A 192 2.90 -26.39 0.18
N SER A 193 2.90 -27.58 0.76
CA SER A 193 1.70 -28.13 1.44
C SER A 193 1.31 -27.32 2.69
N VAL A 194 2.31 -26.82 3.44
CA VAL A 194 2.11 -25.96 4.63
C VAL A 194 1.59 -24.57 4.21
N PHE A 195 2.00 -24.10 3.03
CA PHE A 195 1.55 -22.85 2.43
C PHE A 195 0.17 -22.99 1.75
N THR A 196 -0.83 -23.36 2.54
CA THR A 196 -2.22 -23.42 2.07
C THR A 196 -2.77 -22.01 1.80
N ALA A 197 -3.78 -21.89 0.92
CA ALA A 197 -4.45 -20.61 0.63
C ALA A 197 -4.92 -19.88 1.90
N THR A 198 -5.38 -20.61 2.93
CA THR A 198 -5.78 -20.04 4.23
C THR A 198 -4.64 -19.32 4.95
N VAL A 199 -3.42 -19.87 4.89
CA VAL A 199 -2.23 -19.26 5.52
C VAL A 199 -1.84 -18.00 4.77
N PHE A 200 -1.82 -18.03 3.43
CA PHE A 200 -1.58 -16.82 2.63
C PHE A 200 -2.64 -15.75 2.84
N ARG A 201 -3.93 -16.12 2.97
CA ARG A 201 -5.00 -15.18 3.34
C ARG A 201 -4.73 -14.51 4.69
N GLY A 202 -4.27 -15.28 5.68
CA GLY A 202 -3.92 -14.73 6.99
C GLY A 202 -2.71 -13.81 6.93
N LEU A 203 -1.59 -14.30 6.40
CA LEU A 203 -0.31 -13.61 6.35
C LEU A 203 -0.36 -12.33 5.51
N LEU A 204 -0.89 -12.44 4.29
CA LEU A 204 -0.96 -11.31 3.37
C LEU A 204 -2.03 -10.33 3.78
N GLY A 205 -3.15 -10.81 4.35
CA GLY A 205 -4.15 -9.94 4.95
C GLY A 205 -3.57 -9.13 6.11
N PHE A 206 -2.83 -9.78 7.00
CA PHE A 206 -2.14 -9.10 8.09
C PHE A 206 -1.07 -8.12 7.58
N GLY A 207 -0.32 -8.49 6.54
CA GLY A 207 0.66 -7.62 5.89
C GLY A 207 0.03 -6.35 5.32
N ILE A 208 -1.08 -6.47 4.56
CA ILE A 208 -1.80 -5.32 4.01
C ILE A 208 -2.32 -4.42 5.13
N TRP A 209 -2.91 -5.01 6.17
CA TRP A 209 -3.38 -4.26 7.33
C TRP A 209 -2.25 -3.49 8.02
N TRP A 210 -1.11 -4.15 8.27
CA TRP A 210 0.05 -3.54 8.91
C TRP A 210 0.64 -2.41 8.07
N CYS A 211 0.75 -2.60 6.75
CA CYS A 211 1.18 -1.54 5.84
C CYS A 211 0.23 -0.34 5.86
N CYS A 212 -1.08 -0.55 5.83
CA CYS A 212 -2.08 0.53 5.92
C CYS A 212 -1.99 1.26 7.27
N PHE A 213 -1.83 0.51 8.37
CA PHE A 213 -1.69 1.06 9.71
C PHE A 213 -0.42 1.90 9.84
N LEU A 214 0.73 1.38 9.41
CA LEU A 214 1.99 2.12 9.41
C LEU A 214 1.90 3.38 8.56
N TYR A 215 1.29 3.30 7.37
CA TYR A 215 1.09 4.46 6.51
C TYR A 215 0.27 5.55 7.19
N PHE A 216 -0.83 5.16 7.84
CA PHE A 216 -1.66 6.08 8.63
C PHE A 216 -0.88 6.67 9.81
N ALA A 217 -0.18 5.83 10.57
CA ALA A 217 0.60 6.24 11.73
C ALA A 217 1.68 7.26 11.35
N THR A 218 2.48 6.98 10.32
CA THR A 218 3.52 7.90 9.82
C THR A 218 2.92 9.24 9.38
N THR A 219 1.80 9.23 8.65
CA THR A 219 1.15 10.46 8.20
C THR A 219 0.58 11.26 9.37
N SER A 220 -0.05 10.57 10.34
CA SER A 220 -0.63 11.19 11.54
C SER A 220 0.44 11.82 12.42
N THR A 221 1.52 11.08 12.72
CA THR A 221 2.66 11.59 13.48
C THR A 221 3.30 12.79 12.79
N GLY A 222 3.45 12.75 11.46
CA GLY A 222 3.97 13.88 10.69
C GLY A 222 3.12 15.15 10.83
N MET A 223 1.79 15.01 10.84
CA MET A 223 0.89 16.16 11.05
C MET A 223 0.93 16.68 12.48
N VAL A 224 0.93 15.79 13.49
CA VAL A 224 1.03 16.21 14.90
C VAL A 224 2.34 16.94 15.15
N TYR A 225 3.44 16.43 14.61
CA TYR A 225 4.74 17.08 14.68
C TYR A 225 4.70 18.49 14.06
N GLN A 226 4.19 18.61 12.83
CA GLN A 226 4.09 19.91 12.16
C GLN A 226 3.19 20.88 12.95
N SER A 227 2.05 20.42 13.47
CA SER A 227 1.13 21.21 14.31
C SER A 227 1.80 21.73 15.57
N TYR A 228 2.58 20.90 16.26
CA TYR A 228 3.26 21.27 17.50
C TYR A 228 4.30 22.37 17.26
N PHE A 229 5.17 22.19 16.25
CA PHE A 229 6.26 23.14 15.96
C PHE A 229 5.81 24.39 15.19
N THR A 230 4.62 24.41 14.59
CA THR A 230 4.08 25.64 13.96
C THR A 230 3.38 26.54 14.98
N ARG A 231 3.02 26.01 16.16
CA ARG A 231 2.37 26.76 17.24
C ARG A 231 3.36 27.30 18.30
N SER A 232 4.61 26.85 18.28
CA SER A 232 5.70 27.39 19.11
C SER A 232 6.46 28.46 18.35
#